data_AF-A0A7W0XHR6-F1
#
_entry.id   AF-A0A7W0XHR6-F1
#
_cell.length_a   1.000
_cell.length_b   1.000
_cell.length_c   1.000
_cell.angle_alpha   90.00
_cell.angle_beta   90.00
_cell.angle_gamma   90.00
#
_symmetry.space_group_name_H-M   'P 1'
#
loop_
_entity.id
_entity.type
_entity.pdbx_description
1 polymer ?
#
loop_
_entity_poly.entity_id
_entity_poly.type
_entity_poly.pdbx_seq_one_letter_code
_entity_poly.pdbx_strand_id
1 'polypeptide(L)'
;MKKGTKRLLGGLALAAGAFSAASAYFARKRNMGTREQLFRNRSADVWARPGMMVTFRAELMPGRDRQERTFRVKELLPSGRVTLDGAMGEHAEKEFVSLKAKVG
;
A
#
# COMPACT_ATOMS: atom_id res chain seq x y z
N MET A 1 20.43 -55.30 20.00
CA MET A 1 21.55 -54.94 19.10
C MET A 1 21.00 -54.68 17.69
N LYS A 2 21.32 -53.51 17.09
CA LYS A 2 21.65 -53.21 15.66
C LYS A 2 20.80 -53.91 14.56
N LYS A 3 20.22 -53.31 13.51
CA LYS A 3 20.41 -52.09 12.68
C LYS A 3 19.35 -52.16 11.55
N GLY A 4 19.04 -51.06 10.85
CA GLY A 4 18.74 -51.16 9.41
C GLY A 4 17.64 -50.27 8.81
N THR A 5 17.96 -49.00 8.58
CA THR A 5 17.27 -48.04 7.71
C THR A 5 17.06 -48.57 6.28
N LYS A 6 15.85 -48.45 5.72
CA LYS A 6 15.62 -48.34 4.25
C LYS A 6 14.41 -47.46 3.96
N ARG A 7 14.62 -46.13 3.87
CA ARG A 7 13.74 -45.21 3.15
C ARG A 7 14.50 -44.78 1.89
N LEU A 8 14.14 -45.37 0.76
CA LEU A 8 14.74 -45.07 -0.53
C LEU A 8 13.66 -45.16 -1.61
N LEU A 9 13.68 -44.16 -2.48
CA LEU A 9 13.00 -44.06 -3.77
C LEU A 9 11.48 -43.83 -3.79
N GLY A 10 11.12 -42.55 -3.83
CA GLY A 10 10.11 -42.03 -4.76
C GLY A 10 10.61 -40.64 -5.17
N GLY A 11 11.32 -40.47 -6.27
CA GLY A 11 10.85 -40.72 -7.63
C GLY A 11 10.77 -39.36 -8.32
N LEU A 12 11.94 -38.76 -8.59
CA LEU A 12 12.09 -37.44 -9.20
C LEU A 12 11.98 -37.62 -10.72
N ALA A 13 10.76 -37.58 -11.24
CA ALA A 13 10.53 -37.62 -12.68
C ALA A 13 10.80 -36.23 -13.28
N LEU A 14 12.02 -36.04 -13.78
CA LEU A 14 12.37 -34.97 -14.71
C LEU A 14 11.71 -35.24 -16.06
N ALA A 15 10.45 -34.81 -16.22
CA ALA A 15 9.80 -34.76 -17.52
C ALA A 15 10.23 -33.46 -18.24
N ALA A 16 11.24 -33.59 -19.10
CA ALA A 16 11.62 -32.57 -20.06
C ALA A 16 10.65 -32.59 -21.24
N GLY A 17 10.08 -31.43 -21.60
CA GLY A 17 9.39 -31.19 -22.87
C GLY A 17 7.91 -30.81 -22.78
N ALA A 18 7.60 -29.61 -23.27
CA ALA A 18 6.29 -29.10 -23.68
C ALA A 18 5.24 -28.71 -22.60
N PHE A 19 5.46 -27.57 -21.93
CA PHE A 19 4.39 -26.80 -21.28
C PHE A 19 4.57 -25.28 -21.48
N SER A 20 4.46 -24.78 -22.71
CA SER A 20 4.62 -23.34 -23.01
C SER A 20 3.32 -22.53 -23.13
N ALA A 21 2.18 -23.00 -22.59
CA ALA A 21 0.93 -22.22 -22.59
C ALA A 21 0.14 -22.25 -21.27
N ALA A 22 0.22 -23.33 -20.49
CA ALA A 22 -0.53 -23.44 -19.23
C ALA A 22 0.06 -22.60 -18.06
N SER A 23 1.32 -22.19 -18.17
CA SER A 23 2.03 -21.43 -17.13
C SER A 23 1.44 -20.02 -16.90
N ALA A 24 0.80 -19.42 -17.91
CA ALA A 24 0.16 -18.12 -17.78
C ALA A 24 -1.12 -18.17 -16.90
N TYR A 25 -1.81 -19.30 -16.84
CA TYR A 25 -3.07 -19.41 -16.11
C TYR A 25 -2.85 -19.54 -14.60
N PHE A 26 -1.81 -20.27 -14.16
CA PHE A 26 -1.45 -20.39 -12.74
C PHE A 26 -0.55 -19.26 -12.23
N ALA A 27 0.20 -18.56 -13.09
CA ALA A 27 0.96 -17.36 -12.70
C ALA A 27 0.06 -16.18 -12.29
N ARG A 28 -1.21 -16.16 -12.72
CA ARG A 28 -2.17 -15.11 -12.33
C ARG A 28 -2.66 -15.25 -10.88
N LYS A 29 -2.57 -16.43 -10.27
CA LYS A 29 -3.13 -16.69 -8.92
C LYS A 29 -2.16 -16.43 -7.76
N ARG A 30 -0.87 -16.11 -8.02
CA ARG A 30 0.11 -15.80 -6.96
C ARG A 30 0.42 -14.31 -6.77
N ASN A 31 -0.14 -13.42 -7.58
CA ASN A 31 0.07 -11.97 -7.47
C ASN A 31 -1.04 -11.23 -6.69
N MET A 32 -1.89 -11.95 -5.95
CA MET A 32 -2.84 -11.37 -4.99
C MET A 32 -2.21 -11.12 -3.61
N GLY A 33 -1.12 -11.81 -3.27
CA GLY A 33 -0.39 -11.60 -2.01
C GLY A 33 0.48 -10.33 -2.01
N THR A 34 0.94 -9.88 -3.17
CA THR A 34 1.84 -8.72 -3.29
C THR A 34 1.11 -7.39 -3.13
N ARG A 35 -0.14 -7.26 -3.60
CA ARG A 35 -0.94 -6.04 -3.41
C ARG A 35 -1.27 -5.84 -1.94
N GLU A 36 -1.79 -6.86 -1.26
CA GLU A 36 -2.14 -6.76 0.16
C GLU A 36 -0.91 -6.59 1.05
N GLN A 37 0.22 -7.27 0.75
CA GLN A 37 1.49 -7.04 1.46
C GLN A 37 2.08 -5.66 1.18
N LEU A 38 1.94 -5.08 -0.02
CA LEU A 38 2.37 -3.71 -0.28
C LEU A 38 1.55 -2.69 0.52
N PHE A 39 0.24 -2.89 0.68
CA PHE A 39 -0.58 -2.04 1.57
C PHE A 39 -0.23 -2.26 3.05
N ARG A 40 0.02 -3.51 3.46
CA ARG A 40 0.37 -3.83 4.86
C ARG A 40 1.78 -3.35 5.25
N ASN A 41 2.72 -3.25 4.30
CA ASN A 41 4.07 -2.72 4.54
C ASN A 41 4.15 -1.17 4.39
N ARG A 42 3.16 -0.53 3.75
CA ARG A 42 3.01 0.94 3.75
C ARG A 42 2.39 1.49 5.04
N SER A 43 1.91 0.63 5.93
CA SER A 43 1.36 1.03 7.25
C SER A 43 2.34 1.79 8.14
N ALA A 44 3.64 1.77 7.80
CA ALA A 44 4.69 2.48 8.53
C ALA A 44 4.80 3.97 8.18
N ASP A 45 4.15 4.45 7.09
CA ASP A 45 4.30 5.84 6.64
C ASP A 45 3.00 6.39 5.99
N VAL A 46 1.87 6.18 6.66
CA VAL A 46 0.56 6.69 6.21
C VAL A 46 0.33 8.06 6.86
N TRP A 47 0.76 9.12 6.18
CA TRP A 47 0.68 10.52 6.64
C TRP A 47 -0.76 11.06 6.80
N ALA A 48 -1.76 10.41 6.18
CA ALA A 48 -3.16 10.83 6.23
C ALA A 48 -4.13 9.65 6.35
N ARG A 49 -5.27 9.85 7.00
CA ARG A 49 -6.35 8.85 7.13
C ARG A 49 -7.70 9.51 6.87
N PRO A 50 -8.70 8.78 6.32
CA PRO A 50 -10.07 9.27 6.25
C PRO A 50 -10.54 9.83 7.59
N GLY A 51 -11.14 11.01 7.57
CA GLY A 51 -11.60 11.76 8.73
C GLY A 51 -10.56 12.63 9.41
N MET A 52 -9.26 12.54 9.07
CA MET A 52 -8.19 13.37 9.63
C MET A 52 -8.29 14.82 9.13
N MET A 53 -7.97 15.78 9.99
CA MET A 53 -7.86 17.19 9.61
C MET A 53 -6.46 17.49 9.07
N VAL A 54 -6.41 18.03 7.86
CA VAL A 54 -5.17 18.49 7.22
C VAL A 54 -5.29 19.97 6.90
N THR A 55 -4.18 20.70 6.94
CA THR A 55 -4.18 22.15 6.71
C THR A 55 -3.26 22.48 5.54
N PHE A 56 -3.79 23.14 4.52
CA PHE A 56 -2.98 23.59 3.39
C PHE A 56 -1.96 24.64 3.82
N ARG A 57 -0.79 24.56 3.19
CA ARG A 57 0.27 25.55 3.30
C ARG A 57 -0.22 26.93 2.85
N ALA A 58 0.30 27.98 3.48
CA ALA A 58 -0.19 29.35 3.25
C ALA A 58 0.09 29.83 1.83
N GLU A 59 1.20 29.37 1.25
CA GLU A 59 1.60 29.64 -0.13
C GLU A 59 0.65 29.06 -1.17
N LEU A 60 -0.13 28.02 -0.86
CA LEU A 60 -1.09 27.42 -1.79
C LEU A 60 -2.47 28.09 -1.72
N MET A 61 -2.78 28.76 -0.61
CA MET A 61 -4.06 29.43 -0.39
C MET A 61 -3.80 30.79 0.29
N PRO A 62 -3.19 31.76 -0.42
CA PRO A 62 -2.89 33.08 0.14
C PRO A 62 -4.18 33.83 0.49
N GLY A 63 -4.10 34.71 1.48
CA GLY A 63 -5.25 35.51 1.93
C GLY A 63 -6.33 34.73 2.69
N ARG A 64 -6.09 33.44 2.99
CA ARG A 64 -6.99 32.62 3.81
C ARG A 64 -6.40 32.30 5.17
N ASP A 65 -7.25 32.37 6.18
CA ASP A 65 -6.87 32.01 7.53
C ASP A 65 -6.63 30.51 7.68
N ARG A 66 -5.95 30.12 8.76
CA ARG A 66 -5.63 28.70 9.01
C ARG A 66 -6.88 27.83 8.99
N GLN A 67 -7.97 28.29 9.60
CA GLN A 67 -9.23 27.54 9.69
C GLN A 67 -9.85 27.31 8.31
N GLU A 68 -9.80 28.30 7.44
CA GLU A 68 -10.31 28.23 6.06
C GLU A 68 -9.43 27.36 5.13
N ARG A 69 -8.20 27.08 5.57
CA ARG A 69 -7.25 26.17 4.92
C ARG A 69 -7.25 24.77 5.52
N THR A 70 -8.04 24.52 6.57
CA THR A 70 -8.15 23.21 7.20
C THR A 70 -9.34 22.45 6.61
N PHE A 71 -9.06 21.26 6.09
CA PHE A 71 -10.04 20.39 5.48
C PHE A 71 -9.99 19.00 6.07
N ARG A 72 -11.09 18.27 5.96
CA ARG A 72 -11.19 16.88 6.38
C ARG A 72 -10.81 15.97 5.22
N VAL A 73 -9.96 14.98 5.47
CA VAL A 73 -9.63 13.93 4.51
C VAL A 73 -10.85 13.06 4.29
N LYS A 74 -11.30 12.96 3.04
CA LYS A 74 -12.40 12.09 2.65
C LYS A 74 -11.91 10.67 2.39
N GLU A 75 -10.89 10.54 1.53
CA GLU A 75 -10.32 9.24 1.14
C GLU A 75 -8.81 9.35 0.92
N LEU A 76 -8.07 8.30 1.29
CA LEU A 76 -6.68 8.11 0.92
C LEU A 76 -6.61 7.15 -0.27
N LEU A 77 -6.07 7.63 -1.38
CA LEU A 77 -5.97 6.89 -2.62
C LEU A 77 -4.76 5.93 -2.62
N PRO A 78 -4.78 4.85 -3.42
CA PRO A 78 -3.63 3.95 -3.59
C PRO A 78 -2.35 4.64 -4.07
N SER A 79 -2.48 5.82 -4.69
CA SER A 79 -1.38 6.67 -5.14
C SER A 79 -0.63 7.37 -4.00
N GLY A 80 -1.21 7.39 -2.79
CA GLY A 80 -0.68 8.16 -1.64
C GLY A 80 -1.20 9.61 -1.58
N ARG A 81 -2.07 10.00 -2.53
CA ARG A 81 -2.80 11.28 -2.52
C ARG A 81 -4.09 11.16 -1.72
N VAL A 82 -4.65 12.29 -1.32
CA VAL A 82 -5.94 12.37 -0.61
C VAL A 82 -6.97 13.16 -1.41
N THR A 83 -8.24 12.79 -1.25
CA THR A 83 -9.38 13.65 -1.57
C THR A 83 -9.90 14.28 -0.28
N LEU A 84 -10.48 15.47 -0.38
CA LEU A 84 -10.91 16.25 0.78
C LEU A 84 -12.41 16.54 0.70
N ASP A 85 -13.03 16.69 1.87
CA ASP A 85 -14.39 17.21 1.96
C ASP A 85 -14.36 18.72 1.69
N GLY A 86 -15.06 19.17 0.64
CA GLY A 86 -15.18 20.60 0.30
C GLY A 86 -14.03 21.19 -0.52
N ALA A 87 -13.00 20.41 -0.87
CA ALA A 87 -11.99 20.81 -1.87
C ALA A 87 -11.99 19.82 -3.05
N MET A 88 -11.86 20.36 -4.26
CA MET A 88 -11.88 19.57 -5.48
C MET A 88 -10.49 19.05 -5.84
N GLY A 89 -10.43 17.81 -6.34
CA GLY A 89 -9.21 17.21 -6.85
C GLY A 89 -8.49 16.29 -5.86
N GLU A 90 -7.30 15.86 -6.27
CA GLU A 90 -6.41 15.00 -5.47
C GLU A 90 -5.19 15.78 -5.00
N HIS A 91 -4.89 15.70 -3.72
CA HIS A 91 -3.83 16.48 -3.08
C HIS A 91 -2.71 15.59 -2.54
N ALA A 92 -1.47 16.04 -2.66
CA ALA A 92 -0.28 15.37 -2.15
C ALA A 92 0.14 15.92 -0.78
N GLU A 93 0.81 15.10 0.02
CA GLU A 93 1.30 15.44 1.37
C GLU A 93 2.01 16.81 1.46
N LYS A 94 2.89 17.10 0.48
CA LYS A 94 3.69 18.32 0.42
C LYS A 94 2.89 19.63 0.37
N GLU A 95 1.60 19.55 0.02
CA GLU A 95 0.68 20.68 -0.04
C GLU A 95 0.18 21.06 1.36
N PHE A 96 0.33 20.17 2.32
CA PHE A 96 -0.11 20.37 3.69
C PHE A 96 1.06 20.75 4.60
N VAL A 97 0.71 21.42 5.69
CA VAL A 97 1.64 21.62 6.79
C VAL A 97 1.92 20.27 7.43
N SER A 98 3.19 19.90 7.56
CA SER A 98 3.59 18.63 8.18
C SER A 98 2.96 18.49 9.55
N LEU A 99 2.15 17.44 9.73
CA LEU A 99 1.62 17.07 11.03
C LEU A 99 2.78 16.46 11.83
N LYS A 100 3.56 17.30 12.52
CA LYS A 100 4.40 16.80 13.61
C LYS A 100 3.44 16.19 14.61
N ALA A 101 3.38 14.85 14.63
CA ALA A 101 2.72 14.12 15.70
C ALA A 101 3.32 14.62 17.00
N LYS A 102 2.54 15.36 17.77
CA LYS A 102 2.92 15.76 19.12
C LYS A 102 2.82 14.45 19.93
N VAL A 103 3.92 13.72 20.01
CA VAL A 103 4.08 12.60 20.94
C VAL A 103 4.02 13.23 22.32
N GLY A 104 2.87 13.10 22.97
CA GLY A 104 2.66 13.46 24.36
C GLY A 104 3.04 12.32 25.28
#